data_AF-A0AAU5IKU2-F1
#
_entry.id   AF-A0AAU5IKU2-F1
#
_cell.length_a   1.000
_cell.length_b   1.000
_cell.length_c   1.000
_cell.angle_alpha   90.00
_cell.angle_beta   90.00
_cell.angle_gamma   90.00
#
_symmetry.space_group_name_H-M   'P 1'
#
loop_
_entity.id
_entity.type
_entity.pdbx_description
1 polymer ?
#
loop_
_entity_poly.entity_id
_entity_poly.type
_entity_poly.pdbx_seq_one_letter_code
_entity_poly.pdbx_strand_id
1 'polypeptide(L)'
;MTGRSGSTGRPPAAVQNPAERKGPAGAKDLADAEGAAESVESLDSVDSADAEARRAAKAEAEADEERAVAQALALVGRQPYRGPGTGPEPVNGPGPDRSPDPTSPSDPPQPDPRGPGDPASPTGSTGSPGSTGSPGYTGSPRNADRASGRAADRASEGGRRPAAQARRRTHATAWGEARAVAARAGRGVPPRTGRLPLDHALGHVLAEPLAALTDLPSFDTSAMDGWAVAGPGPWHIRENEGVLAGHAAPAPLPDGDAVRIATGARIPADATAVIRSEHAQADGAKGLLYAQRQVNPGQDIRPRGQECRFGEQLLPAGTLVTPAVLGLAAAAGYDELLTRPRPRVDVLVLGDELLTAGLPHDGLIRDALGPMIGPWLRALGAEVSAPRRLGDDAEALRKALVASDADLVITTGGTAAGPVDHVHPVLADLGAELLVDGVAVRPGHPMLLARLRAGGPYLVGLPGNPLAAVSGLLTLAEPLLSGLAGRTSQDLYRVAVRDEVHGHPHDTRLVPVIHRTEGAREFTHRAGTGTGTGTRTGARAGTGTGAGIDHVVPLHYNGPAMLRGIAAADGLAVVEPGGVRSGTEVEILDLPWAPATPWAEGCFT
;
A
#
# COMPACT_ATOMS: atom_id res chain seq x y z
N MET A 1 2.75 76.22 15.51
CA MET A 1 3.92 77.05 15.18
C MET A 1 4.61 76.46 13.96
N THR A 2 5.03 77.30 13.00
CA THR A 2 6.13 77.09 12.01
C THR A 2 6.32 75.68 11.40
N GLY A 3 6.19 75.40 10.09
CA GLY A 3 6.02 76.18 8.85
C GLY A 3 6.69 75.38 7.69
N ARG A 4 6.62 75.69 6.39
CA ARG A 4 5.75 76.50 5.51
C ARG A 4 6.27 76.25 4.06
N SER A 5 5.41 76.28 3.04
CA SER A 5 5.79 76.24 1.59
C SER A 5 6.29 74.88 1.08
N GLY A 6 6.07 74.47 -0.19
CA GLY A 6 5.21 75.06 -1.21
C GLY A 6 5.43 74.47 -2.61
N SER A 7 4.33 74.06 -3.24
CA SER A 7 3.83 74.55 -4.55
C SER A 7 4.61 74.34 -5.87
N THR A 8 3.81 74.25 -6.95
CA THR A 8 4.16 74.29 -8.39
C THR A 8 4.83 73.03 -9.00
N GLY A 9 4.48 72.59 -10.22
CA GLY A 9 3.37 73.03 -11.06
C GLY A 9 3.36 72.43 -12.49
N ARG A 10 2.19 71.92 -12.92
CA ARG A 10 1.72 71.98 -14.34
C ARG A 10 1.60 73.46 -14.76
N PRO A 11 1.52 73.87 -16.06
CA PRO A 11 0.57 73.35 -17.07
C PRO A 11 1.13 73.52 -18.52
N PRO A 12 0.36 73.77 -19.63
CA PRO A 12 -1.07 73.55 -19.94
C PRO A 12 -1.29 72.66 -21.20
N ALA A 13 -2.56 72.53 -21.61
CA ALA A 13 -3.03 71.71 -22.74
C ALA A 13 -3.54 72.57 -23.91
N ALA A 14 -3.77 71.94 -25.08
CA ALA A 14 -4.76 72.37 -26.07
C ALA A 14 -5.14 71.25 -27.07
N VAL A 15 -6.47 70.99 -27.22
CA VAL A 15 -7.23 71.03 -28.51
C VAL A 15 -6.94 69.91 -29.56
N GLN A 16 -7.88 69.18 -30.21
CA GLN A 16 -9.36 69.24 -30.31
C GLN A 16 -9.98 67.90 -30.86
N ASN A 17 -11.11 67.45 -30.28
CA ASN A 17 -12.34 66.96 -30.97
C ASN A 17 -12.35 65.64 -31.85
N PRO A 18 -13.51 65.13 -32.37
CA PRO A 18 -14.06 63.86 -31.86
C PRO A 18 -14.57 62.86 -32.93
N ALA A 19 -15.50 61.96 -32.55
CA ALA A 19 -16.32 61.03 -33.35
C ALA A 19 -15.61 59.76 -33.88
N GLU A 20 -16.26 58.63 -34.15
CA GLU A 20 -17.41 57.87 -33.62
C GLU A 20 -17.47 56.57 -34.46
N ARG A 21 -17.80 55.43 -33.84
CA ARG A 21 -18.57 54.30 -34.42
C ARG A 21 -18.06 53.45 -35.62
N LYS A 22 -18.07 52.13 -35.33
CA LYS A 22 -18.47 50.97 -36.19
C LYS A 22 -17.55 50.51 -37.33
N GLY A 23 -17.31 49.19 -37.40
CA GLY A 23 -16.94 48.45 -38.61
C GLY A 23 -18.18 48.13 -39.47
N PRO A 24 -18.31 46.96 -40.15
CA PRO A 24 -17.42 45.77 -40.19
C PRO A 24 -17.25 45.16 -41.62
N ALA A 25 -16.69 43.93 -41.71
CA ALA A 25 -16.84 42.92 -42.80
C ALA A 25 -16.33 43.31 -44.22
N GLY A 26 -15.92 42.41 -45.13
CA GLY A 26 -15.92 40.95 -45.21
C GLY A 26 -15.89 40.48 -46.69
N ALA A 27 -15.04 39.47 -46.98
CA ALA A 27 -15.17 38.44 -48.02
C ALA A 27 -14.89 38.71 -49.54
N LYS A 28 -14.56 37.60 -50.23
CA LYS A 28 -14.50 37.32 -51.70
C LYS A 28 -13.26 37.84 -52.45
N ASP A 29 -12.71 37.15 -53.48
CA ASP A 29 -12.89 35.79 -54.04
C ASP A 29 -11.64 35.42 -54.90
N LEU A 30 -11.55 34.16 -55.40
CA LEU A 30 -10.86 33.59 -56.59
C LEU A 30 -10.00 34.50 -57.53
N ALA A 31 -8.97 34.05 -58.26
CA ALA A 31 -8.36 32.73 -58.52
C ALA A 31 -6.94 32.90 -59.16
N ASP A 32 -6.17 31.82 -59.31
CA ASP A 32 -5.61 31.32 -60.60
C ASP A 32 -4.43 30.34 -60.40
N ALA A 33 -4.16 29.54 -61.42
CA ALA A 33 -3.22 28.41 -61.39
C ALA A 33 -2.11 28.56 -62.45
N GLU A 34 -0.94 27.96 -62.20
CA GLU A 34 -0.12 27.15 -63.14
C GLU A 34 1.28 26.87 -62.56
N GLY A 35 1.97 25.83 -63.05
CA GLY A 35 3.44 25.89 -63.15
C GLY A 35 4.32 24.88 -62.37
N ALA A 36 4.28 23.61 -62.77
CA ALA A 36 5.43 22.70 -62.84
C ALA A 36 6.16 22.23 -61.55
N ALA A 37 6.91 21.13 -61.71
CA ALA A 37 7.57 20.37 -60.65
C ALA A 37 9.10 20.50 -60.73
N GLU A 38 9.78 20.28 -59.59
CA GLU A 38 11.03 19.52 -59.39
C GLU A 38 11.77 20.02 -58.14
N SER A 39 12.10 19.10 -57.22
CA SER A 39 13.31 19.04 -56.37
C SER A 39 13.03 18.19 -55.13
N VAL A 40 13.54 16.94 -55.14
CA VAL A 40 13.56 16.08 -53.94
C VAL A 40 14.88 16.27 -53.23
N GLU A 41 14.92 17.16 -52.25
CA GLU A 41 16.02 17.32 -51.29
C GLU A 41 15.48 17.94 -49.98
N SER A 42 16.21 17.76 -48.87
CA SER A 42 15.86 18.19 -47.49
C SER A 42 14.80 17.37 -46.72
N LEU A 43 15.08 16.08 -46.48
CA LEU A 43 14.52 15.36 -45.31
C LEU A 43 15.51 15.22 -44.14
N ASP A 44 16.82 15.37 -44.37
CA ASP A 44 17.86 15.25 -43.32
C ASP A 44 18.00 16.51 -42.43
N SER A 45 17.46 17.66 -42.82
CA SER A 45 17.59 18.93 -42.08
C SER A 45 16.58 19.10 -40.94
N VAL A 46 15.48 18.32 -40.95
CA VAL A 46 14.44 18.40 -39.90
C VAL A 46 14.86 17.59 -38.67
N ASP A 47 15.53 16.45 -38.87
CA ASP A 47 16.00 15.57 -37.80
C ASP A 47 17.22 16.17 -37.06
N SER A 48 18.07 16.95 -37.76
CA SER A 48 19.20 17.65 -37.10
C SER A 48 18.73 18.79 -36.20
N ALA A 49 17.72 19.56 -36.61
CA ALA A 49 17.16 20.66 -35.83
C ALA A 49 16.48 20.16 -34.54
N ASP A 50 15.74 19.04 -34.63
CA ASP A 50 15.10 18.44 -33.45
C ASP A 50 16.12 17.76 -32.51
N ALA A 51 17.19 17.17 -33.06
CA ALA A 51 18.33 16.68 -32.26
C ALA A 51 19.09 17.82 -31.55
N GLU A 52 19.21 18.99 -32.17
CA GLU A 52 19.86 20.18 -31.59
C GLU A 52 18.97 20.82 -30.51
N ALA A 53 17.66 20.92 -30.74
CA ALA A 53 16.68 21.35 -29.74
C ALA A 53 16.67 20.42 -28.50
N ARG A 54 16.72 19.09 -28.70
CA ARG A 54 16.84 18.11 -27.60
C ARG A 54 18.15 18.23 -26.82
N ARG A 55 19.26 18.60 -27.49
CA ARG A 55 20.54 18.88 -26.80
C ARG A 55 20.49 20.18 -26.01
N ALA A 56 19.87 21.22 -26.56
CA ALA A 56 19.67 22.50 -25.87
C ALA A 56 18.81 22.31 -24.60
N ALA A 57 17.66 21.64 -24.70
CA ALA A 57 16.78 21.36 -23.56
C ALA A 57 17.46 20.49 -22.49
N LYS A 58 18.30 19.53 -22.88
CA LYS A 58 19.10 18.73 -21.93
C LYS A 58 20.16 19.57 -21.22
N ALA A 59 20.87 20.43 -21.95
CA ALA A 59 21.88 21.31 -21.38
C ALA A 59 21.27 22.38 -20.46
N GLU A 60 20.07 22.88 -20.78
CA GLU A 60 19.32 23.82 -19.94
C GLU A 60 18.85 23.16 -18.63
N ALA A 61 18.36 21.92 -18.69
CA ALA A 61 18.01 21.14 -17.49
C ALA A 61 19.24 20.83 -16.61
N GLU A 62 20.38 20.47 -17.20
CA GLU A 62 21.63 20.25 -16.46
C GLU A 62 22.17 21.56 -15.84
N ALA A 63 22.02 22.70 -16.53
CA ALA A 63 22.41 24.01 -16.01
C ALA A 63 21.51 24.51 -14.88
N ASP A 64 20.21 24.21 -14.91
CA ASP A 64 19.27 24.51 -13.82
C ASP A 64 19.51 23.62 -12.59
N GLU A 65 19.88 22.34 -12.79
CA GLU A 65 20.32 21.45 -11.71
C GLU A 65 21.62 21.97 -11.05
N GLU A 66 22.61 22.35 -11.85
CA GLU A 66 23.86 22.94 -11.36
C GLU A 66 23.62 24.28 -10.63
N ARG A 67 22.69 25.12 -11.11
CA ARG A 67 22.25 26.34 -10.42
C ARG A 67 21.56 26.05 -9.08
N ALA A 68 20.72 25.03 -9.01
CA ALA A 68 20.04 24.64 -7.78
C ALA A 68 21.06 24.15 -6.73
N VAL A 69 22.05 23.37 -7.15
CA VAL A 69 23.17 22.93 -6.31
C VAL A 69 24.02 24.12 -5.84
N ALA A 70 24.34 25.05 -6.73
CA ALA A 70 25.09 26.27 -6.37
C ALA A 70 24.32 27.17 -5.38
N GLN A 71 23.01 27.33 -5.53
CA GLN A 71 22.16 28.06 -4.57
C GLN A 71 22.10 27.36 -3.21
N ALA A 72 21.99 26.03 -3.18
CA ALA A 72 22.01 25.25 -1.94
C ALA A 72 23.34 25.42 -1.19
N LEU A 73 24.48 25.37 -1.89
CA LEU A 73 25.80 25.60 -1.32
C LEU A 73 25.98 27.05 -0.81
N ALA A 74 25.45 28.04 -1.54
CA ALA A 74 25.49 29.45 -1.13
C ALA A 74 24.67 29.74 0.14
N LEU A 75 23.60 28.97 0.39
CA LEU A 75 22.79 29.04 1.62
C LEU A 75 23.52 28.44 2.84
N VAL A 76 24.37 27.43 2.64
CA VAL A 76 25.17 26.82 3.71
C VAL A 76 26.41 27.66 4.05
N GLY A 77 27.01 28.34 3.06
CA GLY A 77 28.28 29.07 3.20
C GLY A 77 28.25 30.38 4.01
N ARG A 78 27.20 30.69 4.78
CA ARG A 78 27.06 31.98 5.52
C ARG A 78 26.55 31.86 6.96
N GLN A 79 27.29 31.18 7.82
CA GLN A 79 27.30 31.51 9.27
C GLN A 79 28.63 31.12 9.94
N PRO A 80 29.33 32.04 10.63
CA PRO A 80 30.50 31.69 11.43
C PRO A 80 30.08 31.06 12.77
N TYR A 81 30.70 29.92 13.09
CA TYR A 81 30.46 29.14 14.30
C TYR A 81 30.92 29.87 15.57
N ARG A 82 30.05 29.95 16.59
CA ARG A 82 30.43 30.26 17.99
C ARG A 82 30.24 29.01 18.84
N GLY A 83 31.34 28.49 19.40
CA GLY A 83 31.31 27.31 20.26
C GLY A 83 30.65 27.57 21.63
N PRO A 84 30.15 26.53 22.31
CA PRO A 84 29.52 26.65 23.62
C PRO A 84 30.56 26.79 24.74
N GLY A 85 30.29 27.70 25.68
CA GLY A 85 31.04 27.85 26.93
C GLY A 85 30.64 26.83 28.00
N THR A 86 31.48 26.69 29.03
CA THR A 86 31.43 25.62 30.03
C THR A 86 30.60 25.93 31.29
N GLY A 87 29.76 24.96 31.70
CA GLY A 87 29.36 24.70 33.10
C GLY A 87 28.03 25.32 33.60
N PRO A 88 27.55 24.93 34.80
CA PRO A 88 28.01 23.85 35.70
C PRO A 88 26.92 22.81 36.08
N GLU A 89 27.30 21.79 36.87
CA GLU A 89 26.44 20.69 37.36
C GLU A 89 25.37 21.10 38.41
N PRO A 90 24.30 20.30 38.60
CA PRO A 90 23.46 20.30 39.80
C PRO A 90 23.91 19.25 40.85
N VAL A 91 23.73 19.60 42.12
CA VAL A 91 24.26 18.88 43.29
C VAL A 91 23.25 17.86 43.88
N ASN A 92 23.75 16.75 44.41
CA ASN A 92 22.95 15.71 45.10
C ASN A 92 22.39 16.14 46.48
N GLY A 93 21.21 15.63 46.83
CA GLY A 93 20.58 15.73 48.16
C GLY A 93 19.56 14.57 48.37
N PRO A 94 19.33 14.10 49.61
CA PRO A 94 19.07 12.68 49.87
C PRO A 94 17.58 12.26 49.96
N GLY A 95 17.32 10.96 49.82
CA GLY A 95 16.01 10.32 50.02
C GLY A 95 15.71 9.93 51.48
N PRO A 96 14.72 9.05 51.70
CA PRO A 96 15.01 7.87 52.54
C PRO A 96 14.33 6.54 52.12
N ASP A 97 15.15 5.48 52.16
CA ASP A 97 14.93 4.21 52.90
C ASP A 97 13.75 3.26 52.55
N ARG A 98 14.11 2.07 52.01
CA ARG A 98 13.78 0.74 52.59
C ARG A 98 14.52 -0.42 51.91
N SER A 99 14.98 -1.37 52.72
CA SER A 99 15.58 -2.71 52.45
C SER A 99 15.41 -3.54 53.75
N PRO A 100 15.81 -4.83 53.93
CA PRO A 100 16.59 -5.81 53.10
C PRO A 100 15.79 -7.12 52.74
N ASP A 101 16.10 -7.94 51.70
CA ASP A 101 17.17 -9.00 51.51
C ASP A 101 16.78 -10.39 52.12
N PRO A 102 17.45 -11.57 51.89
CA PRO A 102 18.23 -12.14 50.76
C PRO A 102 17.78 -13.57 50.29
N THR A 103 18.37 -14.13 49.21
CA THR A 103 19.12 -15.44 49.13
C THR A 103 19.34 -15.98 47.69
N SER A 104 20.33 -16.86 47.49
CA SER A 104 21.04 -17.16 46.22
C SER A 104 20.78 -18.59 45.63
N PRO A 105 21.70 -19.26 44.89
CA PRO A 105 21.90 -19.22 43.41
C PRO A 105 21.87 -20.61 42.72
N SER A 106 22.16 -20.71 41.39
CA SER A 106 23.08 -21.69 40.72
C SER A 106 22.70 -22.13 39.28
N ASP A 107 23.72 -22.63 38.57
CA ASP A 107 23.88 -22.89 37.11
C ASP A 107 23.23 -24.18 36.51
N PRO A 108 23.23 -24.36 35.16
CA PRO A 108 22.57 -25.46 34.43
C PRO A 108 23.50 -26.64 34.07
N PRO A 109 22.96 -27.76 33.51
CA PRO A 109 23.77 -28.80 32.87
C PRO A 109 23.35 -29.22 31.44
N GLN A 110 24.38 -29.50 30.63
CA GLN A 110 24.44 -30.42 29.47
C GLN A 110 25.84 -31.05 29.48
N PRO A 111 26.16 -32.09 28.68
CA PRO A 111 25.37 -33.24 28.20
C PRO A 111 26.08 -34.58 28.57
N ASP A 112 25.61 -35.75 28.10
CA ASP A 112 26.46 -36.96 28.03
C ASP A 112 26.09 -37.89 26.84
N PRO A 113 27.06 -38.33 26.01
CA PRO A 113 26.88 -39.33 24.96
C PRO A 113 27.74 -40.61 25.13
N ARG A 114 27.19 -41.77 24.72
CA ARG A 114 27.78 -43.10 24.36
C ARG A 114 26.65 -44.15 24.55
N GLY A 115 26.21 -45.02 23.62
CA GLY A 115 26.88 -45.80 22.57
C GLY A 115 27.24 -47.22 23.09
N PRO A 116 27.38 -48.29 22.28
CA PRO A 116 26.93 -48.61 20.90
C PRO A 116 26.17 -49.98 20.82
N GLY A 117 25.85 -50.49 19.61
CA GLY A 117 25.31 -51.87 19.47
C GLY A 117 24.89 -52.35 18.06
N ASP A 118 25.86 -52.70 17.22
CA ASP A 118 25.70 -53.64 16.08
C ASP A 118 25.75 -55.11 16.60
N PRO A 119 25.13 -56.14 15.98
CA PRO A 119 25.69 -56.70 14.73
C PRO A 119 24.77 -57.50 13.75
N ALA A 120 25.27 -57.60 12.50
CA ALA A 120 25.28 -58.76 11.58
C ALA A 120 24.02 -59.31 10.85
N SER A 121 24.25 -59.69 9.58
CA SER A 121 23.40 -60.41 8.60
C SER A 121 23.47 -61.97 8.82
N PRO A 122 23.03 -62.93 7.92
CA PRO A 122 22.68 -62.87 6.48
C PRO A 122 21.54 -63.83 5.96
N THR A 123 21.42 -63.97 4.62
CA THR A 123 20.68 -65.00 3.78
C THR A 123 19.16 -64.83 3.57
N GLY A 124 18.53 -65.22 2.43
CA GLY A 124 19.05 -65.65 1.11
C GLY A 124 17.97 -66.08 0.06
N SER A 125 18.33 -66.03 -1.23
CA SER A 125 17.88 -66.85 -2.41
C SER A 125 16.40 -67.21 -2.69
N THR A 126 15.83 -66.69 -3.80
CA THR A 126 15.10 -67.38 -4.92
C THR A 126 14.64 -66.34 -5.99
N GLY A 127 14.17 -66.62 -7.23
CA GLY A 127 13.95 -67.86 -8.01
C GLY A 127 13.43 -67.55 -9.46
N SER A 128 13.13 -68.57 -10.30
CA SER A 128 12.43 -68.51 -11.63
C SER A 128 11.84 -69.92 -11.95
N PRO A 129 10.94 -70.24 -12.95
CA PRO A 129 11.12 -70.01 -14.42
C PRO A 129 9.85 -69.90 -15.36
N GLY A 130 10.06 -69.62 -16.68
CA GLY A 130 9.24 -70.07 -17.85
C GLY A 130 8.03 -69.20 -18.32
N SER A 131 8.00 -68.59 -19.53
CA SER A 131 7.67 -69.14 -20.89
C SER A 131 6.13 -69.34 -21.12
N THR A 132 5.44 -69.00 -22.24
CA THR A 132 5.76 -68.86 -23.69
C THR A 132 4.57 -68.20 -24.47
N GLY A 133 4.74 -67.66 -25.70
CA GLY A 133 3.63 -67.60 -26.70
C GLY A 133 3.53 -66.42 -27.71
N SER A 134 3.51 -66.70 -29.02
CA SER A 134 3.08 -65.83 -30.17
C SER A 134 2.45 -66.73 -31.26
N PRO A 135 1.63 -66.24 -32.25
CA PRO A 135 1.99 -65.37 -33.41
C PRO A 135 0.88 -64.31 -33.76
N GLY A 136 0.83 -63.57 -34.89
CA GLY A 136 1.78 -63.27 -36.00
C GLY A 136 1.09 -63.04 -37.39
N TYR A 137 1.70 -62.19 -38.26
CA TYR A 137 1.29 -61.80 -39.66
C TYR A 137 0.00 -60.95 -39.82
N THR A 138 -0.19 -60.05 -40.80
CA THR A 138 0.46 -59.67 -42.10
C THR A 138 0.70 -58.12 -42.17
N GLY A 139 1.69 -57.51 -42.83
CA GLY A 139 1.96 -57.46 -44.28
C GLY A 139 2.72 -56.16 -44.68
N SER A 140 3.29 -56.08 -45.88
CA SER A 140 4.17 -54.99 -46.41
C SER A 140 3.71 -54.60 -47.85
N PRO A 141 4.14 -53.50 -48.54
CA PRO A 141 5.54 -53.29 -48.96
C PRO A 141 6.09 -51.86 -49.33
N ARG A 142 7.43 -51.71 -49.22
CA ARG A 142 8.43 -51.12 -50.17
C ARG A 142 8.28 -49.72 -50.82
N ASN A 143 9.31 -48.89 -50.62
CA ASN A 143 10.44 -48.60 -51.55
C ASN A 143 11.42 -47.63 -50.81
N ALA A 144 12.73 -47.49 -51.01
CA ALA A 144 13.84 -48.14 -51.73
C ALA A 144 14.83 -46.99 -52.09
N ASP A 145 16.10 -47.10 -51.64
CA ASP A 145 17.34 -46.63 -52.31
C ASP A 145 17.56 -45.11 -52.56
N ARG A 146 18.77 -44.49 -52.46
CA ARG A 146 20.19 -44.87 -52.30
C ARG A 146 20.94 -43.70 -51.59
N ALA A 147 22.02 -43.89 -50.81
CA ALA A 147 23.45 -43.85 -51.23
C ALA A 147 23.80 -42.74 -52.27
N SER A 148 24.88 -41.94 -52.20
CA SER A 148 26.15 -41.98 -51.44
C SER A 148 26.95 -40.67 -51.68
N GLY A 149 27.94 -40.32 -50.84
CA GLY A 149 28.98 -39.36 -51.25
C GLY A 149 29.80 -38.72 -50.12
N ARG A 150 31.08 -39.14 -49.96
CA ARG A 150 32.08 -38.44 -49.13
C ARG A 150 32.84 -37.41 -49.95
N ALA A 151 33.23 -36.29 -49.34
CA ALA A 151 34.55 -35.66 -49.56
C ALA A 151 34.91 -34.76 -48.36
N ALA A 152 36.17 -34.81 -47.91
CA ALA A 152 36.81 -33.76 -47.10
C ALA A 152 37.29 -32.64 -48.06
N ASP A 153 37.70 -31.44 -47.63
CA ASP A 153 38.92 -31.19 -46.85
C ASP A 153 39.14 -29.66 -46.67
N ARG A 154 40.01 -29.29 -45.72
CA ARG A 154 40.71 -28.00 -45.52
C ARG A 154 40.06 -26.82 -44.80
N ALA A 155 40.95 -26.14 -44.08
CA ALA A 155 40.69 -25.07 -43.13
C ALA A 155 41.07 -23.68 -43.68
N SER A 156 40.58 -22.63 -43.01
CA SER A 156 41.22 -21.33 -42.96
C SER A 156 40.99 -20.69 -41.59
N GLU A 157 42.05 -20.51 -40.81
CA GLU A 157 42.03 -19.64 -39.63
C GLU A 157 41.95 -18.18 -40.06
N GLY A 158 41.23 -17.33 -39.30
CA GLY A 158 41.02 -15.94 -39.68
C GLY A 158 40.22 -15.11 -38.68
N GLY A 159 40.85 -14.73 -37.57
CA GLY A 159 40.51 -13.53 -36.78
C GLY A 159 39.06 -13.35 -36.29
N ARG A 160 38.71 -13.97 -35.15
CA ARG A 160 37.55 -13.53 -34.35
C ARG A 160 37.80 -12.14 -33.76
N ARG A 161 37.30 -11.09 -34.41
CA ARG A 161 36.94 -9.85 -33.70
C ARG A 161 35.84 -10.20 -32.68
N PRO A 162 35.92 -9.75 -31.42
CA PRO A 162 34.79 -9.89 -30.51
C PRO A 162 33.61 -9.10 -31.09
N ALA A 163 32.45 -9.76 -31.22
CA ALA A 163 31.25 -9.09 -31.65
C ALA A 163 30.87 -8.04 -30.61
N ALA A 164 30.94 -6.77 -30.97
CA ALA A 164 30.37 -5.70 -30.18
C ALA A 164 28.87 -5.94 -30.09
N GLN A 165 28.43 -6.55 -28.98
CA GLN A 165 27.03 -6.82 -28.73
C GLN A 165 26.33 -5.47 -28.60
N ALA A 166 25.61 -5.09 -29.65
CA ALA A 166 24.85 -3.85 -29.68
C ALA A 166 23.89 -3.86 -28.49
N ARG A 167 24.22 -3.05 -27.47
CA ARG A 167 23.39 -2.91 -26.27
C ARG A 167 22.02 -2.43 -26.74
N ARG A 168 21.03 -3.33 -26.74
CA ARG A 168 19.63 -2.92 -26.88
C ARG A 168 19.41 -1.86 -25.82
N ARG A 169 19.05 -0.65 -26.23
CA ARG A 169 18.47 0.33 -25.31
C ARG A 169 17.16 -0.30 -24.81
N THR A 170 17.19 -0.87 -23.60
CA THR A 170 15.97 -1.27 -22.91
C THR A 170 15.16 0.01 -22.71
N HIS A 171 14.01 0.08 -23.38
CA HIS A 171 13.08 1.17 -23.18
C HIS A 171 12.44 0.92 -21.81
N ALA A 172 12.59 1.88 -20.89
CA ALA A 172 12.10 1.72 -19.53
C ALA A 172 10.60 1.41 -19.53
N THR A 173 10.19 0.50 -18.65
CA THR A 173 8.80 0.02 -18.55
C THR A 173 7.88 1.16 -18.12
N ALA A 174 6.68 1.26 -18.69
CA ALA A 174 5.71 2.27 -18.27
C ALA A 174 5.33 2.05 -16.80
N TRP A 175 5.09 3.12 -16.03
CA TRP A 175 4.91 3.02 -14.57
C TRP A 175 3.78 2.06 -14.15
N GLY A 176 2.59 2.19 -14.76
CA GLY A 176 1.47 1.28 -14.51
C GLY A 176 1.73 -0.16 -14.95
N GLU A 177 2.50 -0.36 -16.03
CA GLU A 177 2.91 -1.71 -16.47
C GLU A 177 3.87 -2.35 -15.48
N ALA A 178 4.84 -1.59 -14.94
CA ALA A 178 5.78 -2.06 -13.94
C ALA A 178 5.06 -2.54 -12.65
N ARG A 179 4.08 -1.76 -12.15
CA ARG A 179 3.20 -2.20 -11.05
C ARG A 179 2.45 -3.49 -11.40
N ALA A 180 1.90 -3.58 -12.61
CA ALA A 180 1.17 -4.75 -13.06
C ALA A 180 2.05 -6.00 -13.21
N VAL A 181 3.30 -5.86 -13.67
CA VAL A 181 4.31 -6.94 -13.72
C VAL A 181 4.62 -7.43 -12.31
N ALA A 182 4.93 -6.52 -11.38
CA ALA A 182 5.21 -6.85 -9.99
C ALA A 182 4.03 -7.58 -9.30
N ALA A 183 2.81 -7.09 -9.48
CA ALA A 183 1.60 -7.70 -8.95
C ALA A 183 1.33 -9.11 -9.54
N ARG A 184 1.59 -9.32 -10.83
CA ARG A 184 1.49 -10.64 -11.47
C ARG A 184 2.58 -11.59 -10.98
N ALA A 185 3.80 -11.10 -10.77
CA ALA A 185 4.92 -11.90 -10.26
C ALA A 185 4.62 -12.45 -8.86
N GLY A 186 4.12 -11.61 -7.95
CA GLY A 186 3.71 -12.04 -6.61
C GLY A 186 2.58 -13.07 -6.63
N ARG A 187 1.50 -12.80 -7.39
CA ARG A 187 0.37 -13.74 -7.55
C ARG A 187 0.72 -15.05 -8.28
N GLY A 188 1.83 -15.08 -9.01
CA GLY A 188 2.33 -16.28 -9.70
C GLY A 188 3.00 -17.29 -8.76
N VAL A 189 3.26 -16.93 -7.50
CA VAL A 189 3.82 -17.84 -6.50
C VAL A 189 2.69 -18.69 -5.88
N PRO A 190 2.81 -20.03 -5.82
CA PRO A 190 1.84 -20.87 -5.12
C PRO A 190 1.70 -20.43 -3.65
N PRO A 191 0.48 -20.17 -3.16
CA PRO A 191 0.29 -19.63 -1.82
C PRO A 191 0.70 -20.66 -0.77
N ARG A 192 1.64 -20.29 0.10
CA ARG A 192 1.86 -21.00 1.37
C ARG A 192 0.69 -20.68 2.30
N THR A 193 0.26 -21.65 3.10
CA THR A 193 -0.80 -21.47 4.10
C THR A 193 -0.39 -22.12 5.42
N GLY A 194 -0.94 -21.63 6.52
CA GLY A 194 -0.75 -22.18 7.87
C GLY A 194 -1.91 -21.83 8.77
N ARG A 195 -2.24 -22.71 9.72
CA ARG A 195 -3.19 -22.40 10.79
C ARG A 195 -2.47 -21.59 11.87
N LEU A 196 -3.12 -20.53 12.34
CA LEU A 196 -2.68 -19.72 13.46
C LEU A 196 -3.84 -19.57 14.45
N PRO A 197 -3.60 -19.70 15.76
CA PRO A 197 -4.55 -19.25 16.78
C PRO A 197 -4.96 -17.79 16.57
N LEU A 198 -6.18 -17.42 16.97
CA LEU A 198 -6.73 -16.07 16.74
C LEU A 198 -5.84 -14.93 17.24
N ASP A 199 -5.23 -15.08 18.42
CA ASP A 199 -4.33 -14.07 19.01
C ASP A 199 -3.02 -13.87 18.22
N HIS A 200 -2.60 -14.87 17.44
CA HIS A 200 -1.47 -14.81 16.52
C HIS A 200 -1.86 -14.40 15.08
N ALA A 201 -3.14 -14.43 14.71
CA ALA A 201 -3.59 -14.19 13.33
C ALA A 201 -3.66 -12.71 12.93
N LEU A 202 -3.52 -11.75 13.86
CA LEU A 202 -3.61 -10.31 13.56
C LEU A 202 -2.63 -9.87 12.45
N GLY A 203 -3.12 -9.18 11.43
CA GLY A 203 -2.33 -8.70 10.31
C GLY A 203 -1.84 -9.80 9.35
N HIS A 204 -2.28 -11.04 9.51
CA HIS A 204 -2.21 -12.06 8.47
C HIS A 204 -3.38 -11.91 7.48
N VAL A 205 -3.39 -12.74 6.44
CA VAL A 205 -4.41 -12.71 5.38
C VAL A 205 -5.14 -14.06 5.35
N LEU A 206 -6.48 -14.05 5.32
CA LEU A 206 -7.26 -15.28 5.22
C LEU A 206 -6.90 -16.05 3.93
N ALA A 207 -6.59 -17.34 4.07
CA ALA A 207 -6.25 -18.20 2.93
C ALA A 207 -7.50 -18.82 2.27
N GLU A 208 -8.57 -18.99 3.05
CA GLU A 208 -9.89 -19.50 2.65
C GLU A 208 -10.98 -18.52 3.12
N PRO A 209 -12.21 -18.57 2.56
CA PRO A 209 -13.31 -17.73 3.03
C PRO A 209 -13.69 -18.07 4.48
N LEU A 210 -13.96 -17.04 5.29
CA LEU A 210 -14.50 -17.22 6.65
C LEU A 210 -15.99 -17.54 6.55
N ALA A 211 -16.38 -18.77 6.88
CA ALA A 211 -17.79 -19.18 6.94
C ALA A 211 -18.27 -19.30 8.40
N ALA A 212 -19.54 -19.00 8.67
CA ALA A 212 -20.09 -19.09 10.02
C ALA A 212 -20.18 -20.55 10.51
N LEU A 213 -19.52 -20.92 11.61
CA LEU A 213 -19.60 -22.27 12.20
C LEU A 213 -20.78 -22.42 13.18
N THR A 214 -21.50 -21.34 13.44
CA THR A 214 -22.76 -21.26 14.17
C THR A 214 -23.61 -20.12 13.59
N ASP A 215 -24.93 -20.16 13.82
CA ASP A 215 -25.76 -18.97 13.66
C ASP A 215 -25.30 -17.85 14.62
N LEU A 216 -25.45 -16.58 14.21
CA LEU A 216 -25.23 -15.40 15.06
C LEU A 216 -26.49 -14.54 15.20
N PRO A 217 -27.01 -14.31 16.42
CA PRO A 217 -26.71 -15.06 17.65
C PRO A 217 -27.09 -16.54 17.52
N SER A 218 -26.50 -17.41 18.34
CA SER A 218 -26.70 -18.87 18.26
C SER A 218 -28.04 -19.36 18.82
N PHE A 219 -28.75 -18.49 19.52
CA PHE A 219 -30.11 -18.67 20.04
C PHE A 219 -30.81 -17.30 20.15
N ASP A 220 -32.14 -17.30 20.26
CA ASP A 220 -32.92 -16.09 20.51
C ASP A 220 -32.48 -15.48 21.85
N THR A 221 -32.09 -14.20 21.84
CA THR A 221 -31.55 -13.52 23.03
C THR A 221 -32.27 -12.20 23.31
N SER A 222 -32.38 -11.83 24.59
CA SER A 222 -32.89 -10.52 24.97
C SER A 222 -31.94 -9.41 24.52
N ALA A 223 -32.49 -8.35 23.93
CA ALA A 223 -31.78 -7.13 23.57
C ALA A 223 -31.62 -6.15 24.75
N MET A 224 -32.41 -6.33 25.82
CA MET A 224 -32.59 -5.38 26.93
C MET A 224 -32.77 -6.09 28.28
N ASP A 225 -32.54 -5.38 29.38
CA ASP A 225 -32.88 -5.83 30.74
C ASP A 225 -34.36 -5.57 31.05
N GLY A 226 -35.08 -6.59 31.51
CA GLY A 226 -36.51 -6.45 31.77
C GLY A 226 -37.21 -7.76 32.10
N TRP A 227 -38.31 -8.00 31.39
CA TRP A 227 -39.21 -9.13 31.60
C TRP A 227 -39.51 -9.83 30.27
N ALA A 228 -39.16 -11.10 30.14
CA ALA A 228 -39.71 -11.93 29.08
C ALA A 228 -41.17 -12.24 29.43
N VAL A 229 -42.08 -12.10 28.47
CA VAL A 229 -43.52 -12.30 28.67
C VAL A 229 -44.08 -13.23 27.59
N ALA A 230 -45.06 -14.07 27.96
CA ALA A 230 -45.79 -14.91 27.03
C ALA A 230 -47.28 -14.50 27.01
N GLY A 231 -47.87 -14.40 25.82
CA GLY A 231 -49.28 -14.01 25.67
C GLY A 231 -49.60 -12.53 25.97
N PRO A 232 -50.90 -12.17 26.00
CA PRO A 232 -51.37 -10.84 26.38
C PRO A 232 -51.38 -10.64 27.90
N GLY A 233 -51.10 -9.41 28.35
CA GLY A 233 -51.05 -9.06 29.78
C GLY A 233 -52.38 -8.61 30.39
N PRO A 234 -52.42 -8.37 31.72
CA PRO A 234 -51.28 -8.43 32.65
C PRO A 234 -50.82 -9.86 32.93
N TRP A 235 -49.52 -10.02 33.23
CA TRP A 235 -48.87 -11.31 33.36
C TRP A 235 -48.58 -11.67 34.83
N HIS A 236 -48.59 -12.95 35.19
CA HIS A 236 -48.15 -13.40 36.51
C HIS A 236 -46.62 -13.41 36.60
N ILE A 237 -46.07 -12.78 37.63
CA ILE A 237 -44.64 -12.75 37.91
C ILE A 237 -44.22 -14.11 38.48
N ARG A 238 -43.30 -14.79 37.80
CA ARG A 238 -42.71 -16.03 38.29
C ARG A 238 -41.69 -15.73 39.40
N GLU A 239 -41.79 -16.48 40.49
CA GLU A 239 -40.84 -16.46 41.60
C GLU A 239 -39.65 -17.37 41.28
N ASN A 240 -38.68 -16.82 40.55
CA ASN A 240 -37.41 -17.46 40.23
C ASN A 240 -36.31 -16.39 40.06
N GLU A 241 -35.04 -16.82 40.10
CA GLU A 241 -33.85 -15.93 40.17
C GLU A 241 -33.64 -15.01 38.95
N GLY A 242 -34.50 -15.12 37.93
CA GLY A 242 -34.38 -14.45 36.65
C GLY A 242 -33.53 -15.24 35.65
N VAL A 243 -33.72 -14.94 34.37
CA VAL A 243 -32.99 -15.57 33.27
C VAL A 243 -31.76 -14.71 32.96
N LEU A 244 -30.58 -15.23 33.27
CA LEU A 244 -29.30 -14.53 33.12
C LEU A 244 -28.52 -15.02 31.89
N ALA A 245 -27.63 -14.16 31.38
CA ALA A 245 -26.70 -14.55 30.31
C ALA A 245 -25.75 -15.69 30.76
N GLY A 246 -25.27 -16.48 29.81
CA GLY A 246 -24.34 -17.60 30.06
C GLY A 246 -24.95 -18.84 30.76
N HIS A 247 -26.24 -18.82 31.11
CA HIS A 247 -26.92 -19.94 31.75
C HIS A 247 -27.54 -20.91 30.72
N ALA A 248 -27.90 -22.11 31.18
CA ALA A 248 -28.62 -23.09 30.38
C ALA A 248 -30.01 -22.57 29.92
N ALA A 249 -30.65 -23.29 29.00
CA ALA A 249 -31.99 -22.96 28.55
C ALA A 249 -32.96 -22.87 29.75
N PRO A 250 -33.64 -21.73 29.96
CA PRO A 250 -34.67 -21.63 30.98
C PRO A 250 -35.86 -22.53 30.63
N ALA A 251 -36.69 -22.87 31.62
CA ALA A 251 -37.94 -23.57 31.38
C ALA A 251 -38.86 -22.74 30.45
N PRO A 252 -39.73 -23.38 29.63
CA PRO A 252 -40.75 -22.68 28.85
C PRO A 252 -41.60 -21.76 29.72
N LEU A 253 -41.98 -20.60 29.17
CA LEU A 253 -42.78 -19.59 29.86
C LEU A 253 -44.26 -19.77 29.48
N PRO A 254 -45.14 -20.18 30.42
CA PRO A 254 -46.55 -20.38 30.11
C PRO A 254 -47.25 -19.10 29.66
N ASP A 255 -48.27 -19.23 28.80
CA ASP A 255 -49.11 -18.12 28.37
C ASP A 255 -49.72 -17.39 29.58
N GLY A 256 -49.57 -16.07 29.63
CA GLY A 256 -49.98 -15.24 30.77
C GLY A 256 -48.94 -15.13 31.90
N ASP A 257 -47.74 -15.70 31.77
CA ASP A 257 -46.64 -15.55 32.73
C ASP A 257 -45.56 -14.56 32.24
N ALA A 258 -44.80 -14.03 33.20
CA ALA A 258 -43.63 -13.18 33.00
C ALA A 258 -42.45 -13.61 33.91
N VAL A 259 -41.24 -13.53 33.38
CA VAL A 259 -40.00 -13.80 34.13
C VAL A 259 -38.98 -12.69 33.89
N ARG A 260 -38.21 -12.30 34.92
CA ARG A 260 -37.10 -11.35 34.74
C ARG A 260 -36.09 -11.92 33.76
N ILE A 261 -35.54 -11.08 32.90
CA ILE A 261 -34.52 -11.45 31.92
C ILE A 261 -33.46 -10.36 31.79
N ALA A 262 -32.20 -10.76 31.70
CA ALA A 262 -31.08 -9.87 31.44
C ALA A 262 -30.75 -9.79 29.94
N THR A 263 -30.10 -8.70 29.53
CA THR A 263 -29.53 -8.53 28.19
C THR A 263 -28.54 -9.66 27.88
N GLY A 264 -28.59 -10.22 26.68
CA GLY A 264 -27.75 -11.36 26.30
C GLY A 264 -28.20 -12.72 26.86
N ALA A 265 -29.28 -12.75 27.66
CA ALA A 265 -29.85 -14.00 28.15
C ALA A 265 -30.76 -14.65 27.11
N ARG A 266 -30.75 -15.99 27.07
CA ARG A 266 -31.57 -16.77 26.15
C ARG A 266 -33.05 -16.60 26.45
N ILE A 267 -33.84 -16.31 25.42
CA ILE A 267 -35.30 -16.19 25.52
C ILE A 267 -35.92 -17.54 25.93
N PRO A 268 -36.81 -17.59 26.93
CA PRO A 268 -37.60 -18.78 27.23
C PRO A 268 -38.44 -19.24 26.04
N ALA A 269 -38.64 -20.54 25.89
CA ALA A 269 -39.61 -21.05 24.93
C ALA A 269 -41.00 -20.45 25.22
N ASP A 270 -41.76 -20.19 24.16
CA ASP A 270 -43.11 -19.60 24.17
C ASP A 270 -43.21 -18.12 24.65
N ALA A 271 -42.09 -17.50 25.07
CA ALA A 271 -42.05 -16.06 25.30
C ALA A 271 -42.24 -15.28 23.97
N THR A 272 -43.16 -14.33 23.97
CA THR A 272 -43.61 -13.59 22.78
C THR A 272 -42.94 -12.22 22.63
N ALA A 273 -42.41 -11.66 23.72
CA ALA A 273 -41.80 -10.33 23.76
C ALA A 273 -40.91 -10.15 25.00
N VAL A 274 -40.05 -9.12 24.97
CA VAL A 274 -39.41 -8.57 26.18
C VAL A 274 -39.99 -7.19 26.50
N ILE A 275 -40.32 -6.94 27.76
CA ILE A 275 -40.72 -5.62 28.27
C ILE A 275 -39.55 -5.06 29.08
N ARG A 276 -38.97 -3.95 28.62
CA ARG A 276 -37.86 -3.26 29.31
C ARG A 276 -38.22 -2.89 30.73
N SER A 277 -37.24 -2.91 31.64
CA SER A 277 -37.42 -2.61 33.06
C SER A 277 -38.09 -1.25 33.30
N GLU A 278 -37.71 -0.23 32.54
CA GLU A 278 -38.24 1.13 32.58
C GLU A 278 -39.64 1.30 31.96
N HIS A 279 -40.23 0.22 31.43
CA HIS A 279 -41.59 0.18 30.85
C HIS A 279 -42.48 -0.87 31.52
N ALA A 280 -42.01 -1.50 32.60
CA ALA A 280 -42.70 -2.54 33.33
C ALA A 280 -43.05 -2.07 34.75
N GLN A 281 -44.32 -2.24 35.14
CA GLN A 281 -44.80 -1.98 36.49
C GLN A 281 -45.17 -3.30 37.16
N ALA A 282 -44.36 -3.73 38.12
CA ALA A 282 -44.69 -4.87 38.98
C ALA A 282 -45.61 -4.43 40.12
N ASP A 283 -46.66 -5.21 40.38
CA ASP A 283 -47.50 -5.16 41.57
C ASP A 283 -47.19 -6.39 42.44
N GLY A 284 -46.26 -6.21 43.38
CA GLY A 284 -45.82 -7.27 44.29
C GLY A 284 -46.89 -7.76 45.27
N ALA A 285 -48.00 -7.01 45.46
CA ALA A 285 -49.11 -7.46 46.30
C ALA A 285 -50.06 -8.42 45.56
N LYS A 286 -50.08 -8.36 44.22
CA LYS A 286 -50.86 -9.27 43.36
C LYS A 286 -50.02 -10.32 42.62
N GLY A 287 -48.69 -10.18 42.62
CA GLY A 287 -47.81 -10.99 41.79
C GLY A 287 -48.00 -10.73 40.29
N LEU A 288 -48.39 -9.51 39.90
CA LEU A 288 -48.73 -9.18 38.50
C LEU A 288 -47.76 -8.16 37.89
N LEU A 289 -47.52 -8.29 36.58
CA LEU A 289 -46.76 -7.39 35.76
C LEU A 289 -47.68 -6.65 34.78
N TYR A 290 -47.55 -5.32 34.72
CA TYR A 290 -48.24 -4.45 33.79
C TYR A 290 -47.25 -3.75 32.86
N ALA A 291 -47.55 -3.71 31.56
CA ALA A 291 -46.80 -2.88 30.63
C ALA A 291 -47.29 -1.42 30.71
N GLN A 292 -46.36 -0.47 30.78
CA GLN A 292 -46.67 0.97 30.71
C GLN A 292 -46.83 1.46 29.26
N ARG A 293 -46.54 0.61 28.27
CA ARG A 293 -46.61 0.87 26.83
C ARG A 293 -47.21 -0.36 26.13
N GLN A 294 -47.65 -0.19 24.89
CA GLN A 294 -48.05 -1.32 24.05
C GLN A 294 -46.87 -2.28 23.85
N VAL A 295 -47.15 -3.59 23.96
CA VAL A 295 -46.18 -4.67 23.75
C VAL A 295 -46.45 -5.28 22.38
N ASN A 296 -45.45 -5.28 21.51
CA ASN A 296 -45.51 -5.90 20.19
C ASN A 296 -44.80 -7.26 20.21
N PRO A 297 -45.35 -8.30 19.54
CA PRO A 297 -44.66 -9.58 19.37
C PRO A 297 -43.27 -9.41 18.76
N GLY A 298 -42.28 -10.12 19.29
CA GLY A 298 -40.87 -10.06 18.87
C GLY A 298 -40.10 -8.82 19.34
N GLN A 299 -40.72 -7.86 20.04
CA GLN A 299 -39.99 -6.67 20.49
C GLN A 299 -38.86 -7.02 21.47
N ASP A 300 -37.73 -6.33 21.33
CA ASP A 300 -36.53 -6.50 22.15
C ASP A 300 -36.00 -7.96 22.24
N ILE A 301 -36.41 -8.83 21.31
CA ILE A 301 -35.81 -10.14 21.05
C ILE A 301 -34.90 -10.00 19.82
N ARG A 302 -33.66 -10.49 19.91
CA ARG A 302 -32.77 -10.69 18.76
C ARG A 302 -32.89 -12.16 18.34
N PRO A 303 -33.51 -12.48 17.19
CA PRO A 303 -33.68 -13.87 16.78
C PRO A 303 -32.34 -14.56 16.54
N ARG A 304 -32.29 -15.87 16.79
CA ARG A 304 -31.20 -16.74 16.36
C ARG A 304 -30.91 -16.51 14.88
N GLY A 305 -29.64 -16.32 14.52
CA GLY A 305 -29.19 -16.14 13.15
C GLY A 305 -29.77 -14.91 12.46
N GLN A 306 -29.90 -13.81 13.21
CA GLN A 306 -30.27 -12.49 12.69
C GLN A 306 -29.12 -11.82 11.91
N GLU A 307 -27.87 -12.09 12.30
CA GLU A 307 -26.68 -11.53 11.64
C GLU A 307 -26.12 -12.47 10.57
N CYS A 308 -26.07 -13.78 10.85
CA CYS A 308 -25.76 -14.80 9.85
C CYS A 308 -26.27 -16.20 10.26
N ARG A 309 -26.35 -17.11 9.28
CA ARG A 309 -26.66 -18.54 9.49
C ARG A 309 -25.42 -19.41 9.34
N PHE A 310 -25.45 -20.57 9.99
CA PHE A 310 -24.45 -21.62 9.78
C PHE A 310 -24.14 -21.87 8.29
N GLY A 311 -22.86 -21.90 7.94
CA GLY A 311 -22.36 -22.12 6.58
C GLY A 311 -22.36 -20.89 5.67
N GLU A 312 -22.91 -19.76 6.11
CA GLU A 312 -22.88 -18.50 5.36
C GLU A 312 -21.47 -17.92 5.30
N GLN A 313 -21.07 -17.41 4.13
CA GLN A 313 -19.75 -16.80 3.94
C GLN A 313 -19.74 -15.36 4.49
N LEU A 314 -19.02 -15.15 5.58
CA LEU A 314 -18.86 -13.87 6.25
C LEU A 314 -17.84 -12.97 5.55
N LEU A 315 -16.69 -13.53 5.17
CA LEU A 315 -15.59 -12.81 4.52
C LEU A 315 -14.92 -13.68 3.45
N PRO A 316 -14.46 -13.09 2.33
CA PRO A 316 -13.74 -13.84 1.29
C PRO A 316 -12.30 -14.18 1.70
N ALA A 317 -11.71 -15.16 1.00
CA ALA A 317 -10.27 -15.36 1.04
C ALA A 317 -9.53 -14.11 0.52
N GLY A 318 -8.36 -13.80 1.07
CA GLY A 318 -7.61 -12.58 0.77
C GLY A 318 -7.91 -11.40 1.68
N THR A 319 -8.93 -11.49 2.56
CA THR A 319 -9.20 -10.46 3.58
C THR A 319 -8.07 -10.37 4.61
N LEU A 320 -7.63 -9.15 4.91
CA LEU A 320 -6.69 -8.87 5.99
C LEU A 320 -7.36 -9.09 7.35
N VAL A 321 -6.71 -9.85 8.23
CA VAL A 321 -7.20 -10.10 9.59
C VAL A 321 -6.96 -8.85 10.45
N THR A 322 -7.99 -8.02 10.61
CA THR A 322 -8.04 -6.86 11.50
C THR A 322 -8.63 -7.24 12.87
N PRO A 323 -8.61 -6.37 13.90
CA PRO A 323 -9.28 -6.65 15.18
C PRO A 323 -10.79 -6.95 15.05
N ALA A 324 -11.47 -6.32 14.09
CA ALA A 324 -12.88 -6.61 13.80
C ALA A 324 -13.07 -8.01 13.17
N VAL A 325 -12.17 -8.41 12.26
CA VAL A 325 -12.18 -9.76 11.67
C VAL A 325 -11.90 -10.83 12.72
N LEU A 326 -11.00 -10.58 13.68
CA LEU A 326 -10.78 -11.49 14.82
C LEU A 326 -12.02 -11.64 15.69
N GLY A 327 -12.70 -10.53 16.02
CA GLY A 327 -13.95 -10.57 16.78
C GLY A 327 -15.06 -11.33 16.06
N LEU A 328 -15.22 -11.11 14.75
CA LEU A 328 -16.18 -11.83 13.92
C LEU A 328 -15.86 -13.33 13.80
N ALA A 329 -14.59 -13.70 13.63
CA ALA A 329 -14.15 -15.10 13.61
C ALA A 329 -14.38 -15.80 14.96
N ALA A 330 -14.06 -15.14 16.07
CA ALA A 330 -14.32 -15.66 17.41
C ALA A 330 -15.83 -15.88 17.65
N ALA A 331 -16.66 -14.89 17.30
CA ALA A 331 -18.12 -15.02 17.38
C ALA A 331 -18.63 -16.17 16.51
N ALA A 332 -18.13 -16.28 15.27
CA ALA A 332 -18.46 -17.35 14.33
C ALA A 332 -17.96 -18.75 14.76
N GLY A 333 -17.19 -18.87 15.85
CA GLY A 333 -16.80 -20.13 16.47
C GLY A 333 -15.40 -20.66 16.12
N TYR A 334 -14.49 -19.83 15.61
CA TYR A 334 -13.11 -20.24 15.31
C TYR A 334 -12.17 -20.03 16.51
N ASP A 335 -11.32 -21.03 16.79
CA ASP A 335 -10.13 -20.89 17.65
C ASP A 335 -8.87 -20.56 16.84
N GLU A 336 -8.80 -21.07 15.60
CA GLU A 336 -7.70 -20.88 14.66
C GLU A 336 -8.19 -20.45 13.27
N LEU A 337 -7.38 -19.65 12.57
CA LEU A 337 -7.62 -19.25 11.18
C LEU A 337 -6.60 -19.87 10.24
N LEU A 338 -7.04 -20.38 9.09
CA LEU A 338 -6.14 -20.72 8.00
C LEU A 338 -5.75 -19.43 7.27
N THR A 339 -4.48 -19.07 7.37
CA THR A 339 -3.95 -17.81 6.85
C THR A 339 -2.78 -18.02 5.89
N ARG A 340 -2.45 -17.00 5.11
CA ARG A 340 -1.15 -16.90 4.45
C ARG A 340 -0.10 -16.33 5.43
N PRO A 341 1.13 -16.87 5.45
CA PRO A 341 2.23 -16.26 6.19
C PRO A 341 2.57 -14.90 5.57
N ARG A 342 3.16 -14.02 6.37
CA ARG A 342 3.69 -12.75 5.87
C ARG A 342 4.91 -13.03 4.97
N PRO A 343 5.06 -12.36 3.82
CA PRO A 343 6.26 -12.53 3.00
C PRO A 343 7.51 -12.14 3.79
N ARG A 344 8.55 -12.98 3.75
CA ARG A 344 9.84 -12.67 4.39
C ARG A 344 10.68 -11.80 3.47
N VAL A 345 11.28 -10.74 4.02
CA VAL A 345 12.09 -9.76 3.28
C VAL A 345 13.45 -9.56 3.92
N ASP A 346 14.51 -9.80 3.15
CA ASP A 346 15.87 -9.39 3.48
C ASP A 346 16.16 -7.99 2.91
N VAL A 347 16.87 -7.16 3.68
CA VAL A 347 17.28 -5.80 3.24
C VAL A 347 18.81 -5.71 3.18
N LEU A 348 19.34 -5.40 2.00
CA LEU A 348 20.75 -5.18 1.72
C LEU A 348 20.98 -3.70 1.38
N VAL A 349 21.76 -3.01 2.21
CA VAL A 349 22.14 -1.60 1.99
C VAL A 349 23.52 -1.58 1.37
N LEU A 350 23.63 -1.07 0.14
CA LEU A 350 24.87 -1.01 -0.66
C LEU A 350 25.43 0.42 -0.66
N GLY A 351 26.75 0.55 -0.65
CA GLY A 351 27.48 1.81 -0.78
C GLY A 351 28.59 1.96 0.25
N ASP A 352 29.83 2.08 -0.21
CA ASP A 352 31.02 2.34 0.63
C ASP A 352 30.97 3.72 1.30
N GLU A 353 30.17 4.66 0.78
CA GLU A 353 30.01 6.01 1.30
C GLU A 353 29.14 6.12 2.57
N LEU A 354 28.51 5.01 2.99
CA LEU A 354 27.39 5.04 3.95
C LEU A 354 27.78 4.87 5.42
N LEU A 355 27.81 5.99 6.15
CA LEU A 355 28.00 6.01 7.61
C LEU A 355 26.85 5.32 8.38
N THR A 356 27.19 4.65 9.47
CA THR A 356 26.23 4.07 10.44
C THR A 356 25.82 5.05 11.53
N ALA A 357 26.72 5.96 11.90
CA ALA A 357 26.67 6.87 13.03
C ALA A 357 27.32 8.22 12.65
N GLY A 358 27.20 9.23 13.52
CA GLY A 358 27.82 10.54 13.31
C GLY A 358 27.17 11.40 12.21
N LEU A 359 27.87 12.49 11.87
CA LEU A 359 27.53 13.46 10.82
C LEU A 359 28.24 13.07 9.50
N PRO A 360 27.72 13.46 8.33
CA PRO A 360 28.47 13.37 7.06
C PRO A 360 29.80 14.12 7.10
N HIS A 361 30.85 13.53 6.53
CA HIS A 361 32.20 14.13 6.41
C HIS A 361 32.98 13.46 5.27
N ASP A 362 33.96 14.15 4.68
CA ASP A 362 34.94 13.60 3.73
C ASP A 362 34.36 12.81 2.53
N GLY A 363 33.17 13.18 2.06
CA GLY A 363 32.44 12.50 0.98
C GLY A 363 31.54 11.35 1.44
N LEU A 364 31.63 10.95 2.72
CA LEU A 364 30.75 9.97 3.34
C LEU A 364 29.44 10.62 3.79
N ILE A 365 28.32 9.96 3.52
CA ILE A 365 26.97 10.42 3.87
C ILE A 365 26.32 9.48 4.87
N ARG A 366 25.31 9.96 5.60
CA ARG A 366 24.59 9.13 6.58
C ARG A 366 23.55 8.27 5.87
N ASP A 367 23.58 6.96 6.10
CA ASP A 367 22.52 6.05 5.68
C ASP A 367 21.15 6.51 6.24
N ALA A 368 20.28 6.94 5.34
CA ALA A 368 18.90 7.31 5.62
C ALA A 368 17.88 6.26 5.14
N LEU A 369 18.32 5.25 4.37
CA LEU A 369 17.45 4.21 3.81
C LEU A 369 17.32 3.02 4.76
N GLY A 370 18.43 2.49 5.27
CA GLY A 370 18.45 1.40 6.25
C GLY A 370 17.46 1.57 7.42
N PRO A 371 17.39 2.73 8.11
CA PRO A 371 16.40 2.93 9.18
C PRO A 371 14.96 3.10 8.68
N MET A 372 14.74 3.48 7.42
CA MET A 372 13.42 3.78 6.85
C MET A 372 12.75 2.56 6.19
N ILE A 373 13.51 1.78 5.40
CA ILE A 373 12.98 0.68 4.58
C ILE A 373 12.33 -0.42 5.43
N GLY A 374 12.93 -0.79 6.56
CA GLY A 374 12.42 -1.84 7.46
C GLY A 374 11.00 -1.56 7.99
N PRO A 375 10.76 -0.43 8.66
CA PRO A 375 9.42 -0.01 9.09
C PRO A 375 8.38 0.06 7.94
N TRP A 376 8.77 0.58 6.77
CA TRP A 376 7.91 0.62 5.59
C TRP A 376 7.43 -0.77 5.15
N LEU A 377 8.36 -1.70 4.98
CA LEU A 377 8.05 -3.07 4.57
C LEU A 377 7.16 -3.80 5.60
N ARG A 378 7.36 -3.55 6.90
CA ARG A 378 6.48 -4.09 7.96
C ARG A 378 5.07 -3.50 7.89
N ALA A 379 4.93 -2.21 7.58
CA ALA A 379 3.63 -1.58 7.39
C ALA A 379 2.92 -2.08 6.10
N LEU A 380 3.68 -2.47 5.08
CA LEU A 380 3.20 -3.26 3.93
C LEU A 380 2.91 -4.74 4.27
N GLY A 381 2.99 -5.13 5.55
CA GLY A 381 2.62 -6.46 6.05
C GLY A 381 3.66 -7.56 5.81
N ALA A 382 4.92 -7.20 5.58
CA ALA A 382 6.03 -8.16 5.48
C ALA A 382 6.66 -8.47 6.85
N GLU A 383 7.31 -9.63 6.95
CA GLU A 383 8.30 -9.92 7.99
C GLU A 383 9.68 -9.51 7.48
N VAL A 384 10.44 -8.73 8.24
CA VAL A 384 11.63 -8.03 7.71
C VAL A 384 12.84 -8.25 8.60
N SER A 385 13.92 -8.74 7.99
CA SER A 385 15.23 -8.97 8.62
C SER A 385 15.83 -7.67 9.19
N ALA A 386 16.87 -7.81 10.01
CA ALA A 386 17.75 -6.67 10.24
C ALA A 386 18.45 -6.27 8.92
N PRO A 387 18.53 -4.98 8.56
CA PRO A 387 19.27 -4.55 7.37
C PRO A 387 20.74 -4.92 7.45
N ARG A 388 21.24 -5.59 6.41
CA ARG A 388 22.66 -5.95 6.27
C ARG A 388 23.33 -4.92 5.37
N ARG A 389 24.45 -4.36 5.82
CA ARG A 389 25.28 -3.48 4.99
C ARG A 389 26.29 -4.30 4.22
N LEU A 390 26.47 -3.96 2.96
CA LEU A 390 27.52 -4.48 2.09
C LEU A 390 28.20 -3.27 1.47
N GLY A 391 29.52 -3.33 1.34
CA GLY A 391 30.24 -2.38 0.50
C GLY A 391 30.02 -2.64 -0.98
N ASP A 392 30.77 -1.95 -1.83
CA ASP A 392 30.76 -2.08 -3.29
C ASP A 392 31.50 -3.35 -3.78
N ASP A 393 31.15 -4.50 -3.17
CA ASP A 393 31.70 -5.84 -3.41
C ASP A 393 30.64 -6.76 -4.04
N ALA A 394 30.87 -7.10 -5.31
CA ALA A 394 29.99 -7.94 -6.10
C ALA A 394 29.92 -9.40 -5.58
N GLU A 395 30.99 -9.96 -5.02
CA GLU A 395 30.97 -11.33 -4.48
C GLU A 395 30.31 -11.35 -3.10
N ALA A 396 30.47 -10.30 -2.29
CA ALA A 396 29.70 -10.15 -1.05
C ALA A 396 28.19 -10.04 -1.32
N LEU A 397 27.78 -9.27 -2.32
CA LEU A 397 26.39 -9.20 -2.79
C LEU A 397 25.92 -10.56 -3.30
N ARG A 398 26.66 -11.19 -4.21
CA ARG A 398 26.34 -12.52 -4.77
C ARG A 398 26.15 -13.57 -3.66
N LYS A 399 27.06 -13.62 -2.69
CA LYS A 399 26.97 -14.51 -1.53
C LYS A 399 25.75 -14.20 -0.65
N ALA A 400 25.42 -12.93 -0.46
CA ALA A 400 24.23 -12.52 0.29
C ALA A 400 22.93 -12.96 -0.41
N LEU A 401 22.84 -12.82 -1.73
CA LEU A 401 21.66 -13.24 -2.52
C LEU A 401 21.50 -14.77 -2.56
N VAL A 402 22.59 -15.52 -2.72
CA VAL A 402 22.56 -17.00 -2.75
C VAL A 402 22.17 -17.60 -1.39
N ALA A 403 22.58 -16.95 -0.29
CA ALA A 403 22.31 -17.42 1.07
C ALA A 403 20.93 -17.03 1.62
N SER A 404 20.19 -16.15 0.94
CA SER A 404 18.87 -15.71 1.40
C SER A 404 17.80 -16.79 1.21
N ASP A 405 16.98 -16.99 2.25
CA ASP A 405 15.79 -17.84 2.24
C ASP A 405 14.48 -17.02 2.31
N ALA A 406 14.58 -15.70 2.11
CA ALA A 406 13.45 -14.78 2.02
C ALA A 406 12.60 -15.03 0.75
N ASP A 407 11.41 -14.44 0.70
CA ASP A 407 10.57 -14.43 -0.50
C ASP A 407 10.93 -13.25 -1.43
N LEU A 408 11.48 -12.18 -0.85
CA LEU A 408 11.97 -10.99 -1.53
C LEU A 408 13.28 -10.50 -0.87
N VAL A 409 14.24 -10.09 -1.70
CA VAL A 409 15.40 -9.30 -1.27
C VAL A 409 15.25 -7.87 -1.78
N ILE A 410 15.47 -6.89 -0.92
CA ILE A 410 15.55 -5.47 -1.27
C ILE A 410 17.02 -5.06 -1.28
N THR A 411 17.50 -4.47 -2.37
CA THR A 411 18.78 -3.73 -2.37
C THR A 411 18.50 -2.23 -2.38
N THR A 412 19.36 -1.43 -1.73
CA THR A 412 19.34 0.03 -1.86
C THR A 412 20.68 0.52 -2.41
N GLY A 413 20.66 1.31 -3.49
CA GLY A 413 21.88 1.70 -4.19
C GLY A 413 22.31 0.65 -5.22
N GLY A 414 23.36 0.97 -5.99
CA GLY A 414 23.96 0.05 -6.96
C GLY A 414 23.11 -0.36 -8.18
N THR A 415 22.01 0.34 -8.47
CA THR A 415 21.09 -0.01 -9.58
C THR A 415 21.15 0.94 -10.79
N ALA A 416 21.92 2.03 -10.72
CA ALA A 416 22.02 2.99 -11.81
C ALA A 416 23.20 2.63 -12.73
N ALA A 417 22.98 2.67 -14.05
CA ALA A 417 24.00 2.37 -15.05
C ALA A 417 25.23 3.30 -14.90
N GLY A 418 26.29 2.78 -14.29
CA GLY A 418 27.48 3.54 -13.90
C GLY A 418 28.59 2.65 -13.33
N PRO A 419 29.69 3.23 -12.83
CA PRO A 419 30.82 2.47 -12.29
C PRO A 419 30.51 1.73 -10.98
N VAL A 420 29.43 2.11 -10.30
CA VAL A 420 28.93 1.51 -9.05
C VAL A 420 27.71 0.60 -9.28
N ASP A 421 27.47 0.15 -10.51
CA ASP A 421 26.41 -0.80 -10.82
C ASP A 421 26.83 -2.24 -10.45
N HIS A 422 26.64 -2.59 -9.19
CA HIS A 422 26.95 -3.93 -8.67
C HIS A 422 25.78 -4.91 -8.80
N VAL A 423 24.55 -4.41 -9.00
CA VAL A 423 23.35 -5.27 -9.01
C VAL A 423 23.20 -5.98 -10.36
N HIS A 424 23.30 -5.29 -11.50
CA HIS A 424 23.10 -5.95 -12.80
C HIS A 424 24.13 -7.05 -13.13
N PRO A 425 25.45 -6.87 -12.87
CA PRO A 425 26.43 -7.93 -13.12
C PRO A 425 26.17 -9.18 -12.26
N VAL A 426 25.87 -9.00 -10.97
CA VAL A 426 25.58 -10.12 -10.06
C VAL A 426 24.30 -10.85 -10.46
N LEU A 427 23.26 -10.13 -10.89
CA LEU A 427 22.03 -10.75 -11.42
C LEU A 427 22.31 -11.58 -12.68
N ALA A 428 23.14 -11.06 -13.60
CA ALA A 428 23.53 -11.80 -14.80
C ALA A 428 24.34 -13.06 -14.48
N ASP A 429 25.32 -12.97 -13.56
CA ASP A 429 26.15 -14.10 -13.13
C ASP A 429 25.35 -15.19 -12.38
N LEU A 430 24.26 -14.80 -11.70
CA LEU A 430 23.31 -15.75 -11.08
C LEU A 430 22.31 -16.34 -12.08
N GLY A 431 22.27 -15.87 -13.33
CA GLY A 431 21.28 -16.27 -14.32
C GLY A 431 19.86 -15.81 -13.95
N ALA A 432 19.74 -14.71 -13.20
CA ALA A 432 18.47 -14.15 -12.78
C ALA A 432 17.69 -13.55 -13.97
N GLU A 433 16.37 -13.59 -13.88
CA GLU A 433 15.47 -13.08 -14.90
C GLU A 433 15.02 -11.66 -14.53
N LEU A 434 15.44 -10.66 -15.31
CA LEU A 434 14.96 -9.28 -15.20
C LEU A 434 13.51 -9.21 -15.71
N LEU A 435 12.58 -8.90 -14.81
CA LEU A 435 11.16 -8.71 -15.10
C LEU A 435 10.82 -7.24 -15.37
N VAL A 436 11.54 -6.33 -14.72
CA VAL A 436 11.53 -4.89 -14.96
C VAL A 436 12.98 -4.40 -14.88
N ASP A 437 13.44 -3.72 -15.92
CA ASP A 437 14.78 -3.12 -16.05
C ASP A 437 14.61 -1.63 -16.34
N GLY A 438 14.49 -0.83 -15.27
CA GLY A 438 14.15 0.57 -15.32
C GLY A 438 12.66 0.87 -15.55
N VAL A 439 12.18 1.97 -14.98
CA VAL A 439 10.79 2.43 -15.10
C VAL A 439 10.75 3.88 -15.60
N ALA A 440 9.77 4.21 -16.43
CA ALA A 440 9.51 5.57 -16.92
C ALA A 440 8.85 6.45 -15.83
N VAL A 441 9.57 6.66 -14.72
CA VAL A 441 9.08 7.37 -13.53
C VAL A 441 10.10 8.31 -12.91
N ARG A 442 9.65 9.47 -12.42
CA ARG A 442 10.46 10.50 -11.76
C ARG A 442 9.92 10.86 -10.37
N PRO A 443 10.76 10.79 -9.31
CA PRO A 443 12.04 10.09 -9.27
C PRO A 443 11.83 8.56 -9.25
N GLY A 444 12.89 7.78 -9.45
CA GLY A 444 12.84 6.31 -9.35
C GLY A 444 13.36 5.53 -10.54
N HIS A 445 13.58 6.17 -11.69
CA HIS A 445 13.93 5.52 -12.97
C HIS A 445 14.79 4.24 -12.92
N PRO A 446 15.98 4.18 -12.29
CA PRO A 446 16.83 2.98 -12.28
C PRO A 446 16.38 1.93 -11.23
N MET A 447 15.09 1.83 -10.92
CA MET A 447 14.55 0.72 -10.13
C MET A 447 14.42 -0.53 -11.00
N LEU A 448 14.56 -1.72 -10.40
CA LEU A 448 14.45 -3.00 -11.11
C LEU A 448 13.71 -4.05 -10.29
N LEU A 449 13.14 -5.03 -10.98
CA LEU A 449 12.56 -6.25 -10.42
C LEU A 449 13.15 -7.46 -11.14
N ALA A 450 13.76 -8.37 -10.39
CA ALA A 450 14.32 -9.62 -10.89
C ALA A 450 13.73 -10.83 -10.15
N ARG A 451 13.74 -11.99 -10.82
CA ARG A 451 13.53 -13.31 -10.21
C ARG A 451 14.88 -14.03 -10.17
N LEU A 452 15.40 -14.31 -8.97
CA LEU A 452 16.76 -14.84 -8.79
C LEU A 452 16.92 -16.29 -9.28
N ARG A 453 15.84 -17.09 -9.22
CA ARG A 453 15.73 -18.42 -9.84
C ARG A 453 14.27 -18.80 -10.01
N ALA A 454 13.97 -19.76 -10.89
CA ALA A 454 12.62 -20.32 -11.02
C ALA A 454 12.14 -20.87 -9.65
N GLY A 455 10.97 -20.41 -9.19
CA GLY A 455 10.41 -20.78 -7.87
C GLY A 455 11.21 -20.29 -6.66
N GLY A 456 12.17 -19.37 -6.83
CA GLY A 456 12.95 -18.78 -5.74
C GLY A 456 12.62 -17.31 -5.47
N PRO A 457 13.44 -16.63 -4.63
CA PRO A 457 13.23 -15.25 -4.24
C PRO A 457 13.20 -14.28 -5.43
N TYR A 458 12.43 -13.21 -5.24
CA TYR A 458 12.53 -12.00 -6.05
C TYR A 458 13.62 -11.08 -5.49
N LEU A 459 14.11 -10.17 -6.33
CA LEU A 459 14.91 -9.03 -5.92
C LEU A 459 14.26 -7.75 -6.45
N VAL A 460 14.04 -6.76 -5.58
CA VAL A 460 13.68 -5.40 -5.98
C VAL A 460 14.87 -4.49 -5.67
N GLY A 461 15.45 -3.92 -6.73
CA GLY A 461 16.53 -2.97 -6.61
C GLY A 461 15.98 -1.55 -6.49
N LEU A 462 16.25 -0.90 -5.36
CA LEU A 462 15.86 0.48 -5.10
C LEU A 462 17.02 1.44 -5.40
N PRO A 463 16.78 2.58 -6.08
CA PRO A 463 17.80 3.61 -6.26
C PRO A 463 18.32 4.15 -4.92
N GLY A 464 19.60 4.55 -4.85
CA GLY A 464 20.20 5.07 -3.60
C GLY A 464 19.63 6.41 -3.11
N ASN A 465 19.00 7.19 -3.99
CA ASN A 465 18.37 8.47 -3.66
C ASN A 465 17.07 8.26 -2.84
N PRO A 466 16.89 8.85 -1.64
CA PRO A 466 15.80 8.47 -0.74
C PRO A 466 14.36 8.52 -1.28
N LEU A 467 13.94 9.60 -1.96
CA LEU A 467 12.59 9.67 -2.55
C LEU A 467 12.47 8.74 -3.78
N ALA A 468 13.57 8.51 -4.50
CA ALA A 468 13.63 7.53 -5.58
C ALA A 468 13.49 6.07 -5.08
N ALA A 469 14.03 5.76 -3.89
CA ALA A 469 13.82 4.47 -3.22
C ALA A 469 12.37 4.27 -2.78
N VAL A 470 11.73 5.31 -2.21
CA VAL A 470 10.30 5.29 -1.85
C VAL A 470 9.41 5.09 -3.09
N SER A 471 9.74 5.76 -4.20
CA SER A 471 9.10 5.52 -5.49
C SER A 471 9.24 4.04 -5.93
N GLY A 472 10.43 3.44 -5.78
CA GLY A 472 10.64 2.01 -6.04
C GLY A 472 9.87 1.07 -5.11
N LEU A 473 9.73 1.41 -3.83
CA LEU A 473 8.90 0.67 -2.88
C LEU A 473 7.43 0.61 -3.34
N LEU A 474 6.82 1.76 -3.65
CA LEU A 474 5.40 1.83 -4.03
C LEU A 474 5.14 1.32 -5.47
N THR A 475 6.16 1.38 -6.34
CA THR A 475 6.05 0.93 -7.74
C THR A 475 6.30 -0.57 -7.91
N LEU A 476 7.22 -1.17 -7.13
CA LEU A 476 7.62 -2.57 -7.32
C LEU A 476 7.41 -3.42 -6.06
N ALA A 477 7.83 -2.94 -4.89
CA ALA A 477 7.77 -3.77 -3.67
C ALA A 477 6.34 -3.95 -3.14
N GLU A 478 5.53 -2.90 -3.05
CA GLU A 478 4.11 -2.96 -2.63
C GLU A 478 3.30 -3.96 -3.47
N PRO A 479 3.19 -3.81 -4.81
CA PRO A 479 2.34 -4.71 -5.59
C PRO A 479 2.85 -6.16 -5.56
N LEU A 480 4.17 -6.37 -5.48
CA LEU A 480 4.78 -7.68 -5.33
C LEU A 480 4.43 -8.32 -3.98
N LEU A 481 4.62 -7.60 -2.87
CA LEU A 481 4.34 -8.06 -1.50
C LEU A 481 2.84 -8.33 -1.30
N SER A 482 1.98 -7.44 -1.80
CA SER A 482 0.54 -7.66 -1.81
C SER A 482 0.18 -8.91 -2.60
N GLY A 483 0.79 -9.14 -3.78
CA GLY A 483 0.64 -10.38 -4.54
C GLY A 483 1.11 -11.64 -3.80
N LEU A 484 2.27 -11.60 -3.13
CA LEU A 484 2.83 -12.72 -2.34
C LEU A 484 1.97 -13.05 -1.10
N ALA A 485 1.47 -12.03 -0.41
CA ALA A 485 0.49 -12.17 0.68
C ALA A 485 -0.92 -12.53 0.17
N GLY A 486 -1.13 -12.52 -1.16
CA GLY A 486 -2.41 -12.70 -1.83
C GLY A 486 -3.48 -11.72 -1.37
N ARG A 487 -3.10 -10.46 -1.17
CA ARG A 487 -4.01 -9.32 -1.13
C ARG A 487 -4.11 -8.72 -2.53
N THR A 488 -5.13 -7.89 -2.77
CA THR A 488 -5.04 -6.88 -3.83
C THR A 488 -3.92 -5.90 -3.47
N SER A 489 -3.22 -5.37 -4.47
CA SER A 489 -2.35 -4.20 -4.28
C SER A 489 -3.19 -2.99 -3.84
N GLN A 490 -2.56 -1.95 -3.27
CA GLN A 490 -3.25 -0.70 -2.91
C GLN A 490 -4.25 -0.24 -4.00
N ASP A 491 -5.50 -0.04 -3.59
CA ASP A 491 -6.57 0.48 -4.44
C ASP A 491 -6.31 1.98 -4.69
N LEU A 492 -6.00 2.32 -5.94
CA LEU A 492 -5.79 3.71 -6.34
C LEU A 492 -7.14 4.41 -6.41
N TYR A 493 -7.38 5.37 -5.52
CA TYR A 493 -8.49 6.31 -5.63
C TYR A 493 -8.03 7.60 -6.30
N ARG A 494 -9.01 8.38 -6.77
CA ARG A 494 -8.81 9.66 -7.45
C ARG A 494 -9.30 10.80 -6.57
N VAL A 495 -8.55 11.89 -6.54
CA VAL A 495 -8.86 13.10 -5.76
C VAL A 495 -8.30 14.33 -6.46
N ALA A 496 -9.00 15.47 -6.32
CA ALA A 496 -8.59 16.71 -6.96
C ALA A 496 -7.26 17.25 -6.36
N VAL A 497 -6.29 17.55 -7.23
CA VAL A 497 -5.09 18.30 -6.83
C VAL A 497 -5.41 19.79 -6.77
N ARG A 498 -5.09 20.45 -5.67
CA ARG A 498 -5.41 21.87 -5.47
C ARG A 498 -4.55 22.80 -6.33
N ASP A 499 -3.26 22.52 -6.43
CA ASP A 499 -2.31 23.37 -7.13
C ASP A 499 -1.79 22.66 -8.39
N GLU A 500 -1.39 23.42 -9.40
CA GLU A 500 -0.85 22.86 -10.65
C GLU A 500 0.48 22.15 -10.42
N VAL A 501 0.61 20.94 -10.99
CA VAL A 501 1.83 20.13 -10.90
C VAL A 501 2.42 19.93 -12.30
N HIS A 502 3.54 20.59 -12.53
CA HIS A 502 4.34 20.47 -13.74
C HIS A 502 4.77 19.00 -13.96
N GLY A 503 4.48 18.46 -15.15
CA GLY A 503 4.86 17.09 -15.52
C GLY A 503 6.31 16.98 -16.01
N HIS A 504 6.73 15.75 -16.27
CA HIS A 504 7.88 15.47 -17.12
C HIS A 504 7.39 15.25 -18.57
N PRO A 505 8.17 15.51 -19.62
CA PRO A 505 7.71 15.31 -21.01
C PRO A 505 7.33 13.87 -21.37
N HIS A 506 7.92 12.89 -20.69
CA HIS A 506 7.81 11.46 -21.06
C HIS A 506 7.59 10.49 -19.89
N ASP A 507 7.82 10.92 -18.65
CA ASP A 507 7.85 10.01 -17.49
C ASP A 507 6.71 10.38 -16.54
N THR A 508 6.07 9.39 -15.92
CA THR A 508 5.14 9.62 -14.80
C THR A 508 5.91 10.27 -13.65
N ARG A 509 5.35 11.30 -13.02
CA ARG A 509 5.90 11.87 -11.78
C ARG A 509 5.17 11.32 -10.56
N LEU A 510 5.91 10.90 -9.55
CA LEU A 510 5.35 10.65 -8.21
C LEU A 510 5.68 11.85 -7.32
N VAL A 511 4.65 12.58 -6.90
CA VAL A 511 4.80 13.85 -6.18
C VAL A 511 4.20 13.71 -4.77
N PRO A 512 4.99 13.92 -3.70
CA PRO A 512 4.46 13.88 -2.33
C PRO A 512 3.34 14.90 -2.13
N VAL A 513 2.25 14.47 -1.51
CA VAL A 513 1.05 15.29 -1.25
C VAL A 513 0.60 15.17 0.20
N ILE A 514 -0.17 16.17 0.65
CA ILE A 514 -0.95 16.11 1.89
C ILE A 514 -2.45 16.22 1.60
N HIS A 515 -3.25 15.51 2.39
CA HIS A 515 -4.70 15.57 2.35
C HIS A 515 -5.22 16.81 3.08
N ARG A 516 -6.23 17.46 2.49
CA ARG A 516 -6.88 18.65 3.03
C ARG A 516 -8.37 18.62 2.73
N THR A 517 -9.17 18.50 3.78
CA THR A 517 -10.60 18.77 3.72
C THR A 517 -10.82 20.29 3.79
N GLU A 518 -11.41 20.91 2.76
CA GLU A 518 -11.80 22.32 2.89
C GLU A 518 -13.04 22.43 3.79
N GLY A 519 -12.81 22.75 5.07
CA GLY A 519 -13.89 23.05 6.00
C GLY A 519 -14.77 24.18 5.47
N ALA A 520 -16.10 24.01 5.56
CA ALA A 520 -17.08 24.96 5.06
C ALA A 520 -16.79 26.37 5.62
N ARG A 521 -16.33 27.27 4.75
CA ARG A 521 -16.03 28.65 5.13
C ARG A 521 -17.33 29.30 5.61
N GLU A 522 -17.37 29.75 6.87
CA GLU A 522 -18.42 30.63 7.33
C GLU A 522 -18.44 31.89 6.45
N PHE A 523 -19.39 31.95 5.52
CA PHE A 523 -19.74 33.20 4.86
C PHE A 523 -20.37 34.11 5.90
N THR A 524 -19.54 34.88 6.60
CA THR A 524 -19.99 36.03 7.39
C THR A 524 -20.62 37.04 6.44
N HIS A 525 -21.92 36.90 6.19
CA HIS A 525 -22.70 37.82 5.39
C HIS A 525 -22.65 39.20 6.05
N ARG A 526 -21.84 40.09 5.48
CA ARG A 526 -21.83 41.51 5.85
C ARG A 526 -23.20 42.08 5.48
N ALA A 527 -24.04 42.33 6.48
CA ALA A 527 -25.40 42.79 6.28
C ALA A 527 -25.44 44.17 5.59
N GLY A 528 -25.66 44.16 4.27
CA GLY A 528 -26.04 45.34 3.50
C GLY A 528 -27.53 45.59 3.66
N THR A 529 -27.90 46.78 4.15
CA THR A 529 -29.28 47.12 4.53
C THR A 529 -30.13 47.59 3.36
N GLY A 530 -31.19 46.83 3.02
CA GLY A 530 -32.38 47.29 2.28
C GLY A 530 -32.17 47.63 0.79
N THR A 531 -33.22 47.71 -0.04
CA THR A 531 -34.65 47.37 0.10
C THR A 531 -35.18 46.93 -1.27
N GLY A 532 -36.02 45.90 -1.34
CA GLY A 532 -36.59 45.44 -2.62
C GLY A 532 -37.64 44.35 -2.44
N THR A 533 -38.90 44.66 -2.78
CA THR A 533 -40.07 43.78 -2.61
C THR A 533 -40.22 42.81 -3.79
N GLY A 534 -40.39 41.51 -3.50
CA GLY A 534 -40.67 40.48 -4.50
C GLY A 534 -41.16 39.18 -3.85
N THR A 535 -42.21 38.54 -4.39
CA THR A 535 -42.96 37.50 -3.68
C THR A 535 -42.65 36.06 -4.14
N ARG A 536 -42.49 35.16 -3.15
CA ARG A 536 -42.79 33.71 -3.14
C ARG A 536 -42.27 32.83 -4.29
N THR A 537 -41.49 31.80 -3.92
CA THR A 537 -41.98 30.41 -3.87
C THR A 537 -41.01 29.55 -3.06
N GLY A 538 -41.50 28.51 -2.38
CA GLY A 538 -40.73 27.76 -1.40
C GLY A 538 -40.04 26.53 -1.99
N ALA A 539 -38.74 26.39 -1.71
CA ALA A 539 -38.06 25.11 -1.64
C ALA A 539 -37.65 24.89 -0.18
N ARG A 540 -37.93 23.70 0.38
CA ARG A 540 -37.45 23.34 1.72
C ARG A 540 -35.93 23.32 1.70
N ALA A 541 -35.29 24.12 2.56
CA ALA A 541 -33.87 23.98 2.83
C ALA A 541 -33.63 22.63 3.53
N GLY A 542 -33.16 21.65 2.77
CA GLY A 542 -32.46 20.52 3.37
C GLY A 542 -31.13 21.03 3.89
N THR A 543 -30.92 20.95 5.21
CA THR A 543 -29.61 21.22 5.82
C THR A 543 -28.66 20.09 5.49
N GLY A 544 -28.17 20.07 4.26
CA GLY A 544 -27.01 19.27 3.90
C GLY A 544 -25.81 19.77 4.68
N THR A 545 -25.29 18.95 5.58
CA THR A 545 -23.94 19.10 6.09
C THR A 545 -23.01 19.05 4.88
N GLY A 546 -22.48 20.20 4.47
CA GLY A 546 -21.53 20.28 3.36
C GLY A 546 -20.27 19.53 3.76
N ALA A 547 -20.12 18.30 3.26
CA ALA A 547 -18.85 17.60 3.26
C ALA A 547 -17.85 18.51 2.54
N GLY A 548 -16.77 18.87 3.23
CA GLY A 548 -15.72 19.68 2.63
C GLY A 548 -15.13 18.95 1.42
N ILE A 549 -14.80 19.68 0.35
CA ILE A 549 -14.15 19.07 -0.81
C ILE A 549 -12.76 18.64 -0.35
N ASP A 550 -12.58 17.33 -0.26
CA ASP A 550 -11.29 16.72 0.02
C ASP A 550 -10.40 16.89 -1.23
N HIS A 551 -9.23 17.48 -1.01
CA HIS A 551 -8.26 17.77 -2.06
C HIS A 551 -6.85 17.48 -1.55
N VAL A 552 -5.94 17.23 -2.48
CA VAL A 552 -4.52 17.04 -2.16
C VAL A 552 -3.70 18.27 -2.52
N VAL A 553 -2.72 18.60 -1.67
CA VAL A 553 -1.80 19.72 -1.88
C VAL A 553 -0.40 19.17 -2.16
N PRO A 554 0.21 19.47 -3.33
CA PRO A 554 1.54 18.99 -3.67
C PRO A 554 2.62 19.68 -2.84
N LEU A 555 3.55 18.89 -2.30
CA LEU A 555 4.67 19.38 -1.53
C LEU A 555 5.84 19.80 -2.43
N HIS A 556 6.45 20.94 -2.12
CA HIS A 556 7.56 21.49 -2.89
C HIS A 556 8.86 20.66 -2.78
N TYR A 557 9.03 19.89 -1.69
CA TYR A 557 10.21 19.06 -1.46
C TYR A 557 10.11 17.70 -2.19
N ASN A 558 10.08 17.73 -3.53
CA ASN A 558 9.81 16.58 -4.39
C ASN A 558 10.99 16.14 -5.29
N GLY A 559 12.20 16.64 -5.01
CA GLY A 559 13.44 16.18 -5.67
C GLY A 559 13.90 14.79 -5.20
N PRO A 560 14.68 14.03 -6.00
CA PRO A 560 15.00 12.62 -5.75
C PRO A 560 15.66 12.32 -4.40
N ALA A 561 16.43 13.26 -3.85
CA ALA A 561 17.09 13.12 -2.54
C ALA A 561 16.32 13.78 -1.37
N MET A 562 15.14 14.37 -1.61
CA MET A 562 14.44 15.20 -0.62
C MET A 562 13.52 14.39 0.30
N LEU A 563 14.01 14.01 1.47
CA LEU A 563 13.21 13.33 2.50
C LEU A 563 12.13 14.21 3.15
N ARG A 564 12.28 15.54 3.13
CA ARG A 564 11.31 16.46 3.77
C ARG A 564 9.91 16.40 3.16
N GLY A 565 9.78 16.02 1.89
CA GLY A 565 8.48 15.78 1.26
C GLY A 565 7.80 14.57 1.88
N ILE A 566 8.45 13.40 1.82
CA ILE A 566 7.93 12.14 2.38
C ILE A 566 7.61 12.25 3.88
N ALA A 567 8.49 12.86 4.67
CA ALA A 567 8.30 12.99 6.12
C ALA A 567 7.09 13.85 6.53
N ALA A 568 6.51 14.59 5.59
CA ALA A 568 5.33 15.44 5.80
C ALA A 568 4.15 15.05 4.90
N ALA A 569 4.24 13.95 4.14
CA ALA A 569 3.23 13.54 3.18
C ALA A 569 2.27 12.48 3.74
N ASP A 570 1.05 12.51 3.23
CA ASP A 570 0.02 11.49 3.43
C ASP A 570 0.02 10.49 2.25
N GLY A 571 0.40 10.93 1.04
CA GLY A 571 0.48 10.07 -0.14
C GLY A 571 1.45 10.57 -1.20
N LEU A 572 1.56 9.83 -2.30
CA LEU A 572 2.15 10.31 -3.56
C LEU A 572 1.07 10.42 -4.62
N ALA A 573 0.91 11.61 -5.22
CA ALA A 573 0.11 11.77 -6.42
C ALA A 573 0.86 11.21 -7.63
N VAL A 574 0.15 10.38 -8.41
CA VAL A 574 0.56 9.88 -9.72
C VAL A 574 0.19 10.94 -10.76
N VAL A 575 1.20 11.62 -11.29
CA VAL A 575 1.05 12.70 -12.26
C VAL A 575 1.58 12.22 -13.61
N GLU A 576 0.68 12.11 -14.59
CA GLU A 576 1.01 11.67 -15.94
C GLU A 576 2.00 12.62 -16.65
N PRO A 577 2.69 12.14 -17.72
CA PRO A 577 3.49 13.00 -18.59
C PRO A 577 2.71 14.23 -19.06
N GLY A 578 3.38 15.39 -19.09
CA GLY A 578 2.75 16.69 -19.38
C GLY A 578 2.15 17.41 -18.17
N GLY A 579 1.83 16.69 -17.08
CA GLY A 579 1.42 17.30 -15.81
C GLY A 579 -0.09 17.48 -15.64
N VAL A 580 -0.49 18.12 -14.54
CA VAL A 580 -1.90 18.29 -14.15
C VAL A 580 -2.21 19.69 -13.66
N ARG A 581 -3.34 20.24 -14.09
CA ARG A 581 -3.82 21.55 -13.64
C ARG A 581 -4.52 21.45 -12.29
N SER A 582 -4.54 22.56 -11.56
CA SER A 582 -5.42 22.77 -10.39
C SER A 582 -6.86 22.30 -10.68
N GLY A 583 -7.45 21.57 -9.72
CA GLY A 583 -8.78 20.98 -9.80
C GLY A 583 -8.87 19.66 -10.59
N THR A 584 -7.78 19.18 -11.19
CA THR A 584 -7.77 17.89 -11.91
C THR A 584 -7.66 16.74 -10.92
N GLU A 585 -8.42 15.66 -11.13
CA GLU A 585 -8.27 14.44 -10.34
C GLU A 585 -7.02 13.64 -10.72
N VAL A 586 -6.24 13.25 -9.70
CA VAL A 586 -5.05 12.41 -9.81
C VAL A 586 -5.20 11.14 -8.99
N GLU A 587 -4.55 10.06 -9.40
CA GLU A 587 -4.47 8.83 -8.62
C GLU A 587 -3.50 9.01 -7.45
N ILE A 588 -3.85 8.48 -6.27
CA ILE A 588 -3.03 8.55 -5.06
C ILE A 588 -2.51 7.17 -4.68
N LEU A 589 -1.23 7.14 -4.31
CA LEU A 589 -0.60 6.05 -3.56
C LEU A 589 -0.52 6.46 -2.10
N ASP A 590 -1.32 5.86 -1.23
CA ASP A 590 -1.28 6.13 0.21
C ASP A 590 0.04 5.68 0.82
N LEU A 591 0.58 6.49 1.75
CA LEU A 591 1.68 6.04 2.58
C LEU A 591 1.15 5.08 3.66
N PRO A 592 1.89 4.04 4.09
CA PRO A 592 1.37 2.99 4.97
C PRO A 592 0.89 3.42 6.37
N TRP A 593 1.16 4.67 6.77
CA TRP A 593 0.72 5.29 8.01
C TRP A 593 -0.32 6.40 7.80
N ALA A 594 -0.69 6.70 6.55
CA ALA A 594 -1.74 7.64 6.26
C ALA A 594 -3.05 7.13 6.88
N PRO A 595 -3.87 8.00 7.51
CA PRO A 595 -5.21 7.62 7.90
C PRO A 595 -6.02 7.43 6.61
N ALA A 596 -6.06 6.19 6.12
CA ALA A 596 -6.71 5.85 4.87
C ALA A 596 -8.14 6.40 4.84
N THR A 597 -8.51 6.90 3.65
CA THR A 597 -9.80 7.44 3.21
C THR A 597 -11.00 6.84 3.96
N PRO A 598 -12.02 7.64 4.35
CA PRO A 598 -13.19 7.13 5.06
C PRO A 598 -13.76 5.89 4.37
N TRP A 599 -14.08 4.88 5.17
CA TRP A 599 -14.50 3.57 4.71
C TRP A 599 -15.65 3.74 3.72
N ALA A 600 -15.39 3.44 2.44
CA ALA A 600 -16.43 3.47 1.42
C ALA A 600 -17.55 2.54 1.87
N GLU A 601 -18.78 3.07 1.90
CA GLU A 601 -19.93 2.42 2.52
C GLU A 601 -20.17 1.04 1.89
N GLY A 602 -19.73 -0.01 2.61
CA GLY A 602 -20.19 -1.36 2.39
C GLY A 602 -21.66 -1.41 2.77
N CYS A 603 -22.54 -1.09 1.80
CA CYS A 603 -23.98 -1.19 1.97
C CYS A 603 -24.37 -2.65 2.26
N PHE A 604 -24.49 -2.99 3.54
CA PHE A 604 -25.33 -4.10 3.96
C PHE A 604 -26.79 -3.68 3.71
N THR A 605 -27.43 -4.33 2.73
CA THR A 605 -28.85 -4.18 2.38
C THR A 605 -29.73 -5.01 3.30
#